data_AF-A0A6B1YLN8-F1
#
_entry.id   AF-A0A6B1YLN8-F1
#
_cell.length_a   1.000
_cell.length_b   1.000
_cell.length_c   1.000
_cell.angle_alpha   90.00
_cell.angle_beta   90.00
_cell.angle_gamma   90.00
#
_symmetry.space_group_name_H-M   'P 1'
#
loop_
_entity.id
_entity.type
_entity.pdbx_description
1 polymer ?
#
loop_
_entity_poly.entity_id
_entity_poly.type
_entity_poly.pdbx_seq_one_letter_code
_entity_poly.pdbx_strand_id
1 'polypeptide(L)'
;MNELFGQPYNEADPCWVVMCYMDIMYSDGRFIKAIECIVNRWGYSTDGAYCNFPDENSPFDEEHFEGAEFSYGYPPKDEDTIVVSEAV
;
A
#
# COMPACT_ATOMS: atom_id res chain seq x y z
N MET A 1 6.00 12.67 -13.89
CA MET A 1 5.96 11.51 -12.99
C MET A 1 6.07 10.28 -13.87
N ASN A 2 6.89 9.29 -13.50
CA ASN A 2 6.89 8.02 -14.21
C ASN A 2 5.81 7.16 -13.56
N GLU A 3 4.92 6.57 -14.36
CA GLU A 3 3.72 5.89 -13.90
C GLU A 3 3.65 4.50 -14.55
N LEU A 4 3.13 3.52 -13.81
CA LEU A 4 2.81 2.17 -14.29
C LEU A 4 1.33 2.09 -14.70
N PHE A 5 0.43 2.70 -13.92
CA PHE A 5 -1.02 2.61 -14.11
C PHE A 5 -1.64 3.90 -14.64
N GLY A 6 -1.08 5.04 -14.25
CA GLY A 6 -1.42 6.34 -14.83
C GLY A 6 -2.54 7.08 -14.11
N GLN A 7 -2.42 8.40 -14.01
CA GLN A 7 -3.44 9.27 -13.40
C GLN A 7 -4.43 9.87 -14.42
N PRO A 8 -5.68 10.21 -14.02
CA PRO A 8 -6.28 10.02 -12.69
C PRO A 8 -6.77 8.59 -12.45
N TYR A 9 -6.76 8.16 -11.18
CA TYR A 9 -7.28 6.85 -10.80
C TYR A 9 -8.81 6.84 -10.75
N ASN A 10 -9.41 5.69 -11.03
CA ASN A 10 -10.82 5.47 -10.84
C ASN A 10 -11.07 5.06 -9.37
N GLU A 11 -11.51 5.98 -8.52
CA GLU A 11 -11.80 5.70 -7.10
C GLU A 11 -12.89 4.64 -6.89
N ALA A 12 -13.68 4.30 -7.93
CA ALA A 12 -14.62 3.17 -7.86
C ALA A 12 -13.96 1.80 -8.04
N ASP A 13 -12.69 1.74 -8.44
CA ASP A 13 -11.90 0.51 -8.52
C ASP A 13 -11.40 0.13 -7.12
N PRO A 14 -11.74 -1.03 -6.55
CA PRO A 14 -11.33 -1.39 -5.18
C PRO A 14 -9.82 -1.45 -4.98
N CYS A 15 -9.02 -1.50 -6.05
CA CYS A 15 -7.57 -1.55 -6.01
C CYS A 15 -6.90 -0.20 -6.33
N TRP A 16 -7.66 0.90 -6.45
CA TRP A 16 -7.11 2.20 -6.84
C TRP A 16 -5.96 2.66 -5.91
N VAL A 17 -6.08 2.41 -4.60
CA VAL A 17 -5.03 2.73 -3.60
C VAL A 17 -3.76 1.91 -3.82
N VAL A 18 -3.88 0.64 -4.22
CA VAL A 18 -2.72 -0.20 -4.56
C VAL A 18 -2.03 0.34 -5.81
N MET A 19 -2.80 0.78 -6.83
CA MET A 19 -2.23 1.40 -8.03
C MET A 19 -1.47 2.69 -7.67
N CYS A 20 -2.04 3.54 -6.80
CA CYS A 20 -1.36 4.73 -6.27
C CYS A 20 -0.02 4.37 -5.62
N TYR A 21 -0.01 3.39 -4.72
CA TYR A 21 1.20 2.93 -4.05
C TYR A 21 2.27 2.48 -5.04
N MET A 22 1.90 1.68 -6.04
CA MET A 22 2.83 1.16 -7.04
C MET A 22 3.41 2.28 -7.92
N ASP A 23 2.59 3.24 -8.34
CA ASP A 23 3.03 4.37 -9.16
C ASP A 23 3.96 5.31 -8.38
N ILE A 24 3.68 5.57 -7.10
CA ILE A 24 4.56 6.37 -6.24
C ILE A 24 5.89 5.66 -6.04
N MET A 25 5.88 4.37 -5.70
CA MET A 25 7.10 3.58 -5.53
C MET A 25 7.90 3.52 -6.84
N TYR A 26 7.25 3.46 -7.99
CA TYR A 26 7.91 3.48 -9.30
C TYR A 26 8.52 4.84 -9.62
N SER A 27 7.77 5.92 -9.42
CA SER A 27 8.27 7.28 -9.61
C SER A 27 9.47 7.59 -8.70
N ASP A 28 9.49 7.05 -7.49
CA ASP A 28 10.58 7.19 -6.52
C ASP A 28 11.78 6.27 -6.80
N GLY A 29 11.72 5.41 -7.82
CA GLY A 29 12.77 4.43 -8.13
C GLY A 29 12.89 3.30 -7.11
N ARG A 30 11.84 3.06 -6.32
CA ARG A 30 11.78 2.08 -5.23
C ARG A 30 10.90 0.86 -5.55
N PHE A 31 10.25 0.82 -6.70
CA PHE A 31 9.29 -0.23 -7.06
C PHE A 31 9.81 -1.66 -6.86
N ILE A 32 11.00 -1.99 -7.36
CA ILE A 32 11.56 -3.34 -7.18
C ILE A 32 11.81 -3.67 -5.70
N LYS A 33 12.20 -2.68 -4.89
CA LYS A 33 12.37 -2.86 -3.44
C LYS A 33 11.03 -3.05 -2.74
N ALA A 34 10.01 -2.29 -3.13
CA ALA A 34 8.65 -2.44 -2.61
C ALA A 34 8.10 -3.84 -2.91
N ILE A 35 8.27 -4.35 -4.13
CA ILE A 35 7.89 -5.72 -4.50
C ILE A 35 8.67 -6.75 -3.69
N GLU A 36 9.99 -6.59 -3.52
CA GLU A 36 10.79 -7.47 -2.66
C GLU A 36 10.25 -7.51 -1.22
N CYS A 37 9.88 -6.37 -0.65
CA CYS A 37 9.31 -6.31 0.69
C CYS A 37 7.93 -7.00 0.74
N ILE A 38 7.04 -6.74 -0.22
CA ILE A 38 5.70 -7.34 -0.30
C ILE A 38 5.79 -8.88 -0.36
N VAL A 39 6.64 -9.44 -1.22
CA VAL A 39 6.77 -10.91 -1.33
C VAL A 39 7.35 -11.56 -0.08
N ASN A 40 8.10 -10.79 0.73
CA ASN A 40 8.63 -11.24 2.02
C ASN A 40 7.73 -10.87 3.21
N ARG A 41 6.54 -10.30 2.96
CA ARG A 41 5.61 -9.81 3.98
C ARG A 41 6.21 -8.77 4.91
N TRP A 42 6.99 -7.85 4.34
CA TRP A 42 7.58 -6.72 5.05
C TRP A 42 6.91 -5.43 4.63
N GLY A 43 6.51 -4.62 5.62
CA GLY A 43 6.00 -3.28 5.35
C GLY A 43 7.07 -2.41 4.68
N TYR A 44 6.65 -1.60 3.72
CA TYR A 44 7.56 -0.70 3.00
C TYR A 44 6.81 0.54 2.54
N SER A 45 7.16 1.68 3.11
CA SER A 45 6.39 2.92 2.99
C SER A 45 7.29 4.11 2.61
N THR A 46 6.68 5.11 2.00
CA THR A 46 7.25 6.44 1.75
C THR A 46 6.16 7.48 2.01
N ASP A 47 6.52 8.76 2.05
CA ASP A 47 5.54 9.82 2.28
C ASP A 47 4.42 9.76 1.23
N GLY A 48 3.18 9.57 1.68
CA GLY A 48 2.00 9.48 0.82
C GLY A 48 1.70 8.11 0.22
N ALA A 49 2.51 7.07 0.47
CA ALA A 49 2.26 5.70 0.03
C ALA A 49 2.77 4.68 1.05
N TYR A 50 1.84 3.96 1.67
CA TYR A 50 2.15 3.04 2.76
C TYR A 50 1.72 1.62 2.42
N CYS A 51 2.52 0.66 2.85
CA CYS A 51 2.18 -0.76 2.81
C CYS A 51 2.58 -1.39 4.15
N ASN A 52 1.60 -1.98 4.83
CA ASN A 52 1.78 -2.61 6.13
C ASN A 52 1.35 -4.09 6.08
N PHE A 53 2.00 -4.90 6.90
CA PHE A 53 1.62 -6.29 7.17
C PHE A 53 1.28 -6.41 8.66
N PRO A 54 0.40 -7.35 9.04
CA PRO A 54 -0.11 -7.42 10.39
C PRO A 54 0.94 -7.93 11.39
N ASP A 55 0.83 -7.45 12.63
CA ASP A 55 1.59 -7.93 13.77
C ASP A 55 0.66 -8.21 14.96
N GLU A 56 0.29 -9.48 15.14
CA GLU A 56 -0.56 -9.93 16.26
C GLU A 56 0.05 -9.68 17.65
N ASN A 57 1.37 -9.42 17.73
CA ASN A 57 2.04 -9.12 18.99
C ASN A 57 2.15 -7.61 19.26
N SER A 58 1.69 -6.79 18.32
CA SER A 58 1.71 -5.34 18.48
C SER A 58 0.84 -4.90 19.65
N PRO A 59 1.24 -3.86 20.41
CA PRO A 59 0.36 -3.24 21.39
C PRO A 59 -0.76 -2.39 20.76
N PHE A 60 -0.77 -2.22 19.43
CA PHE A 60 -1.75 -1.43 18.70
C PHE A 60 -2.76 -2.33 18.00
N ASP A 61 -4.04 -2.22 18.38
CA ASP A 61 -5.13 -3.03 17.80
C ASP A 61 -5.27 -2.83 16.28
N GLU A 62 -4.87 -1.65 15.78
CA GLU A 62 -4.88 -1.30 14.34
C GLU A 62 -3.93 -2.19 13.52
N GLU A 63 -2.89 -2.75 14.14
CA GLU A 63 -1.94 -3.66 13.48
C GLU A 63 -2.41 -5.13 13.48
N HIS A 64 -3.56 -5.42 14.11
CA HIS A 64 -4.15 -6.76 14.21
C HIS A 64 -5.18 -6.99 13.10
N PHE A 65 -4.70 -7.21 11.88
CA PHE A 65 -5.54 -7.49 10.70
C PHE A 65 -5.08 -8.74 9.93
N GLU A 66 -5.79 -9.09 8.85
CA GLU A 66 -5.42 -10.19 7.95
C GLU A 66 -5.23 -9.65 6.53
N GLY A 67 -4.11 -10.02 5.90
CA GLY A 67 -3.76 -9.61 4.54
C GLY A 67 -2.66 -8.55 4.50
N ALA A 68 -2.70 -7.69 3.48
CA ALA A 68 -1.80 -6.55 3.32
C ALA A 68 -2.60 -5.25 3.29
N GLU A 69 -2.21 -4.28 4.11
CA GLU A 69 -2.81 -2.96 4.12
C GLU A 69 -2.04 -2.03 3.18
N PHE A 70 -2.77 -1.24 2.40
CA PHE A 70 -2.24 -0.16 1.58
C PHE A 70 -2.98 1.13 1.90
N SER A 71 -2.25 2.24 2.01
CA SER A 71 -2.87 3.56 2.19
C SER A 71 -2.18 4.67 1.41
N TYR A 72 -2.96 5.69 1.07
CA TYR A 72 -2.54 6.85 0.30
C TYR A 72 -2.89 8.17 1.03
N GLY A 73 -2.03 9.18 0.91
CA GLY A 73 -2.22 10.51 1.53
C GLY A 73 -1.26 10.81 2.70
N TYR A 74 -1.21 12.07 3.17
CA TYR A 74 -0.28 12.47 4.25
C TYR A 74 -0.96 13.48 5.21
N PRO A 75 -1.58 13.02 6.32
CA PRO A 75 -1.80 11.63 6.70
C PRO A 75 -2.89 10.96 5.82
N PRO A 76 -2.89 9.62 5.71
CA PRO A 76 -3.98 8.89 5.09
C PRO A 76 -5.31 9.09 5.82
N LYS A 77 -6.41 9.03 5.09
CA LYS A 77 -7.75 8.89 5.66
C LYS A 77 -8.18 7.43 5.64
N ASP A 78 -9.19 7.09 6.45
CA ASP A 78 -9.80 5.76 6.45
C ASP A 78 -10.33 5.37 5.04
N GLU A 79 -10.88 6.33 4.29
CA GLU A 79 -11.37 6.11 2.92
C GLU A 79 -10.26 5.83 1.90
N ASP A 80 -9.02 6.23 2.21
CA ASP A 80 -7.82 6.07 1.38
C ASP A 80 -6.95 4.90 1.87
N THR A 81 -7.52 4.01 2.69
CA THR A 81 -6.87 2.84 3.29
C THR A 81 -7.66 1.57 2.96
N ILE A 82 -6.98 0.56 2.41
CA ILE A 82 -7.59 -0.73 2.06
C ILE A 82 -6.75 -1.88 2.58
N VAL A 83 -7.42 -2.94 3.01
CA VAL A 83 -6.78 -4.23 3.32
C VAL A 83 -7.18 -5.22 2.24
N VAL A 84 -6.19 -5.80 1.57
CA VAL A 84 -6.39 -6.79 0.51
C VAL A 84 -5.98 -8.18 0.99
N SER A 85 -6.74 -9.20 0.59
CA SER A 85 -6.39 -10.59 0.88
C SER A 85 -5.14 -11.00 0.10
N GLU A 86 -4.27 -11.81 0.71
CA GLU A 86 -3.12 -12.42 0.03
C GLU A 86 -3.50 -13.55 -0.95
N ALA A 87 -4.76 -13.97 -0.95
CA ALA A 87 -5.26 -15.03 -1.82
C ALA A 87 -5.35 -14.59 -3.29
N VAL A 88 -5.07 -15.54 -4.18
CA VAL A 88 -5.16 -15.41 -5.66
C VAL A 88 -6.58 -15.62 -6.16
#